data_AF-A0A497PNA8-F1
#
_entry.id   AF-A0A497PNA8-F1
#
_cell.length_a   1.000
_cell.length_b   1.000
_cell.length_c   1.000
_cell.angle_alpha   90.00
_cell.angle_beta   90.00
_cell.angle_gamma   90.00
#
_symmetry.space_group_name_H-M   'P 1'
#
loop_
_entity.id
_entity.type
_entity.pdbx_description
1 polymer ?
#
loop_
_entity_poly.entity_id
_entity_poly.type
_entity_poly.pdbx_seq_one_letter_code
_entity_poly.pdbx_strand_id
1 'polypeptide(L)'
;MSKTSRKKAKGQSSALATLEVSAVKELRKIMSDVDSPDAIRMYEAARELSIHPANKCLLPKAMDLLAHDIKNIQHAAFTMAAKNVFGPYMKRFFSALKTLNPAEREQVLQSLQERFSQMGGPTSSVEQKKWVTEFESLGKEHQPTVFSLMRWLGTPGARWIAGQIREHTSTISLGAVPVLNGFPDKTKKNLIRLLCQHASKKKRQMLPEICGIVDSATVSQLALFLKGSTWQERVHIAEAVARVGIKKTTQLVMELVGDPDWQVKQALVENLNIADSTFASLVKILGYLVIETHSRVRSQTERTILRLGLEPCANSTLTNQREIIEKKFRSQLLRAAQANRDLDSKWLGVDYEKPDPMSEILKQVSETQTGRPEGEGTRPEGVSLSDFEKGNQEPVEAPPASGDTAALLAALMGAKKAFQEKTPPPPEPGNILADPTLPATSRFVLLLQKSSETHGRDVPLNVLLDGAASYSLSDEDFFTAMAELEKQGIIYRSSKGTVSYVDLDV
;
A
#
# COMPACT_ATOMS: atom_id res chain seq x y z
N MET A 1 2.59 -27.26 -58.81
CA MET A 1 2.37 -26.02 -58.04
C MET A 1 2.23 -24.83 -59.01
N SER A 2 1.26 -24.85 -59.93
CA SER A 2 -0.15 -24.44 -59.82
C SER A 2 -0.38 -22.92 -59.94
N LYS A 3 -0.75 -22.48 -61.16
CA LYS A 3 -1.13 -21.11 -61.57
C LYS A 3 -2.22 -20.49 -60.68
N THR A 4 -2.99 -21.30 -59.95
CA THR A 4 -4.05 -20.88 -59.03
C THR A 4 -3.50 -20.21 -57.76
N SER A 5 -2.29 -20.59 -57.30
CA SER A 5 -1.64 -19.94 -56.15
C SER A 5 -1.17 -18.50 -56.49
N ARG A 6 -0.68 -18.27 -57.72
CA ARG A 6 -0.28 -16.93 -58.19
C ARG A 6 -1.46 -15.96 -58.34
N LYS A 7 -2.65 -16.43 -58.73
CA LYS A 7 -3.84 -15.55 -58.83
C LYS A 7 -4.36 -15.10 -57.45
N LYS A 8 -4.36 -15.99 -56.44
CA LYS A 8 -4.72 -15.62 -55.06
C LYS A 8 -3.74 -14.60 -54.45
N ALA A 9 -2.43 -14.77 -54.68
CA ALA A 9 -1.42 -13.82 -54.19
C ALA A 9 -1.58 -12.42 -54.83
N LYS A 10 -1.94 -12.34 -56.12
CA LYS A 10 -2.12 -11.06 -56.81
C LYS A 10 -3.36 -10.28 -56.32
N GLY A 11 -4.45 -10.97 -56.01
CA GLY A 11 -5.66 -10.36 -55.44
C GLY A 11 -5.47 -9.90 -53.98
N GLN A 12 -4.68 -10.62 -53.18
CA GLN A 12 -4.32 -10.20 -51.82
C GLN A 12 -3.43 -8.95 -51.83
N SER A 13 -2.50 -8.85 -52.77
CA SER A 13 -1.63 -7.67 -52.90
C SER A 13 -2.39 -6.40 -53.24
N SER A 14 -3.43 -6.46 -54.09
CA SER A 14 -4.25 -5.28 -54.40
C SER A 14 -5.11 -4.83 -53.22
N ALA A 15 -5.63 -5.77 -52.42
CA ALA A 15 -6.43 -5.45 -51.24
C ALA A 15 -5.59 -4.78 -50.13
N LEU A 16 -4.36 -5.25 -49.92
CA LEU A 16 -3.42 -4.63 -48.99
C LEU A 16 -3.06 -3.20 -49.42
N ALA A 17 -2.78 -2.98 -50.71
CA ALA A 17 -2.49 -1.66 -51.23
C ALA A 17 -3.67 -0.68 -51.02
N THR A 18 -4.92 -1.12 -51.20
CA THR A 18 -6.08 -0.26 -50.92
C THR A 18 -6.23 0.10 -49.45
N LEU A 19 -5.93 -0.83 -48.54
CA LEU A 19 -5.95 -0.57 -47.10
C LEU A 19 -4.84 0.39 -46.68
N GLU A 20 -3.63 0.24 -47.23
CA GLU A 20 -2.51 1.14 -46.99
C GLU A 20 -2.82 2.57 -47.47
N VAL A 21 -3.42 2.72 -48.65
CA VAL A 21 -3.82 4.04 -49.17
C VAL A 21 -4.88 4.68 -48.26
N SER A 22 -5.85 3.91 -47.77
CA SER A 22 -6.85 4.41 -46.81
C SER A 22 -6.20 4.87 -45.51
N ALA A 23 -5.33 4.06 -44.92
CA ALA A 23 -4.63 4.40 -43.68
C ALA A 23 -3.73 5.64 -43.84
N VAL A 24 -3.04 5.79 -44.98
CA VAL A 24 -2.24 6.99 -45.27
C VAL A 24 -3.14 8.22 -45.43
N LYS A 25 -4.32 8.08 -46.03
CA LYS A 25 -5.29 9.18 -46.15
C LYS A 25 -5.79 9.64 -44.78
N GLU A 26 -6.07 8.70 -43.88
CA GLU A 26 -6.45 8.99 -42.49
C GLU A 26 -5.32 9.69 -41.74
N LEU A 27 -4.08 9.19 -41.84
CA LEU A 27 -2.90 9.83 -41.24
C LEU A 27 -2.68 11.26 -41.74
N ARG A 28 -2.87 11.52 -43.04
CA ARG A 28 -2.77 12.87 -43.61
C ARG A 28 -3.88 13.78 -43.11
N LYS A 29 -5.09 13.25 -42.95
CA LYS A 29 -6.22 13.99 -42.36
C LYS A 29 -5.88 14.40 -40.93
N ILE A 30 -5.46 13.46 -40.08
CA ILE A 30 -5.05 13.75 -38.69
C ILE A 30 -3.94 14.81 -38.68
N MET A 31 -2.92 14.65 -39.53
CA MET A 31 -1.81 15.61 -39.62
C MET A 31 -2.29 17.02 -40.00
N SER A 32 -3.25 17.14 -40.93
CA SER A 32 -3.82 18.43 -41.34
C SER A 32 -4.73 19.02 -40.27
N ASP A 33 -5.50 18.19 -39.56
CA ASP A 33 -6.44 18.65 -38.53
C ASP A 33 -5.71 19.08 -37.25
N VAL A 34 -4.54 18.50 -36.96
CA VAL A 34 -3.62 18.98 -35.91
C VAL A 34 -3.12 20.40 -36.17
N ASP A 35 -3.00 20.81 -37.44
CA ASP A 35 -2.63 22.18 -37.84
C ASP A 35 -3.84 23.12 -37.95
N SER A 36 -5.03 22.66 -37.56
CA SER A 36 -6.23 23.47 -37.63
C SER A 36 -6.15 24.65 -36.64
N PRO A 37 -6.56 25.86 -37.06
CA PRO A 37 -6.69 26.98 -36.12
C PRO A 37 -7.80 26.77 -35.09
N ASP A 38 -8.70 25.82 -35.31
CA ASP A 38 -9.76 25.47 -34.37
C ASP A 38 -9.24 24.53 -33.28
N ALA A 39 -9.22 25.02 -32.04
CA ALA A 39 -8.72 24.28 -30.88
C ALA A 39 -9.48 22.96 -30.64
N ILE A 40 -10.78 22.90 -30.96
CA ILE A 40 -11.59 21.69 -30.78
C ILE A 40 -11.13 20.60 -31.75
N ARG A 41 -11.01 20.95 -33.04
CA ARG A 41 -10.52 20.03 -34.08
C ARG A 41 -9.10 19.58 -33.82
N MET A 42 -8.22 20.49 -33.41
CA MET A 42 -6.85 20.16 -33.05
C MET A 42 -6.79 19.21 -31.86
N TYR A 43 -7.63 19.39 -30.84
CA TYR A 43 -7.71 18.48 -29.70
C TYR A 43 -8.23 17.09 -30.09
N GLU A 44 -9.28 17.02 -30.91
CA GLU A 44 -9.79 15.76 -31.45
C GLU A 44 -8.72 15.03 -32.26
N ALA A 45 -8.01 15.76 -33.15
CA ALA A 45 -6.93 15.20 -33.95
C ALA A 45 -5.73 14.75 -33.08
N ALA A 46 -5.38 15.50 -32.02
CA ALA A 46 -4.34 15.10 -31.07
C ALA A 46 -4.74 13.83 -30.29
N ARG A 47 -6.02 13.67 -29.95
CA ARG A 47 -6.55 12.44 -29.36
C ARG A 47 -6.47 11.27 -30.34
N GLU A 48 -6.93 11.45 -31.58
CA GLU A 48 -6.85 10.43 -32.63
C GLU A 48 -5.41 9.99 -32.89
N LEU A 49 -4.47 10.94 -32.89
CA LEU A 49 -3.03 10.71 -33.04
C LEU A 49 -2.47 9.75 -31.96
N SER A 50 -3.03 9.73 -30.76
CA SER A 50 -2.62 8.79 -29.71
C SER A 50 -3.16 7.37 -29.88
N ILE A 51 -4.35 7.23 -30.48
CA ILE A 51 -5.09 5.96 -30.60
C ILE A 51 -4.74 5.23 -31.91
N HIS A 52 -4.34 5.96 -32.95
CA HIS A 52 -4.12 5.40 -34.28
C HIS A 52 -3.04 4.30 -34.30
N PRO A 53 -3.25 3.15 -34.97
CA PRO A 53 -2.32 2.02 -34.94
C PRO A 53 -0.96 2.33 -35.59
N ALA A 54 -0.94 3.24 -36.57
CA ALA A 54 0.29 3.72 -37.23
C ALA A 54 0.80 5.06 -36.66
N ASN A 55 0.53 5.34 -35.39
CA ASN A 55 0.91 6.59 -34.73
C ASN A 55 2.42 6.91 -34.82
N LYS A 56 3.33 5.92 -34.88
CA LYS A 56 4.78 6.16 -35.05
C LYS A 56 5.14 7.12 -36.19
N CYS A 57 4.39 7.12 -37.30
CA CYS A 57 4.62 8.02 -38.43
C CYS A 57 4.30 9.49 -38.10
N LEU A 58 3.44 9.73 -37.11
CA LEU A 58 3.02 11.06 -36.66
C LEU A 58 3.91 11.62 -35.54
N LEU A 59 4.97 10.89 -35.13
CA LEU A 59 5.89 11.36 -34.09
C LEU A 59 6.47 12.75 -34.38
N PRO A 60 6.94 13.09 -35.59
CA PRO A 60 7.47 14.43 -35.86
C PRO A 60 6.45 15.53 -35.52
N LYS A 61 5.18 15.29 -35.85
CA LYS A 61 4.10 16.24 -35.56
C LYS A 61 3.83 16.37 -34.07
N ALA A 62 3.78 15.25 -33.35
CA ALA A 62 3.65 15.27 -31.90
C ALA A 62 4.82 16.02 -31.23
N MET A 63 6.04 15.89 -31.76
CA MET A 63 7.22 16.60 -31.27
C MET A 63 7.14 18.12 -31.42
N ASP A 64 6.44 18.62 -32.44
CA ASP A 64 6.21 20.05 -32.65
C ASP A 64 5.15 20.60 -31.69
N LEU A 65 4.18 19.78 -31.28
CA LEU A 65 3.15 20.14 -30.31
C LEU A 65 3.62 20.13 -28.85
N LEU A 66 4.82 19.63 -28.53
CA LEU A 66 5.31 19.58 -27.14
C LEU A 66 5.48 20.95 -26.49
N ALA A 67 5.60 22.01 -27.29
CA ALA A 67 5.74 23.40 -26.84
C ALA A 67 4.45 24.22 -27.04
N HIS A 68 3.31 23.57 -27.28
CA HIS A 68 2.05 24.25 -27.54
C HIS A 68 1.46 24.90 -26.27
N ASP A 69 0.86 26.08 -26.40
CA ASP A 69 0.34 26.86 -25.26
C ASP A 69 -0.85 26.18 -24.56
N ILE A 70 -1.67 25.46 -25.33
CA ILE A 70 -2.82 24.71 -24.81
C ILE A 70 -2.34 23.41 -24.16
N LYS A 71 -2.41 23.36 -22.81
CA LYS A 71 -1.97 22.23 -21.98
C LYS A 71 -2.57 20.87 -22.38
N ASN A 72 -3.85 20.82 -22.74
CA ASN A 72 -4.50 19.56 -23.11
C ASN A 72 -3.91 18.95 -24.38
N ILE A 73 -3.58 19.80 -25.37
CA ILE A 73 -2.95 19.38 -26.63
C ILE A 73 -1.50 18.98 -26.36
N GLN A 74 -0.80 19.77 -25.55
CA GLN A 74 0.56 19.45 -25.11
C GLN A 74 0.62 18.08 -24.41
N HIS A 75 -0.31 17.79 -23.49
CA HIS A 75 -0.38 16.52 -22.76
C HIS A 75 -0.67 15.33 -23.68
N ALA A 76 -1.63 15.48 -24.60
CA ALA A 76 -1.91 14.46 -25.62
C ALA A 76 -0.67 14.19 -26.49
N ALA A 77 0.05 15.25 -26.88
CA ALA A 77 1.28 15.16 -27.64
C ALA A 77 2.40 14.44 -26.85
N PHE A 78 2.59 14.77 -25.57
CA PHE A 78 3.56 14.08 -24.71
C PHE A 78 3.22 12.60 -24.53
N THR A 79 1.94 12.28 -24.32
CA THR A 79 1.48 10.90 -24.16
C THR A 79 1.76 10.08 -25.42
N MET A 80 1.43 10.62 -26.59
CA MET A 80 1.73 9.95 -27.85
C MET A 80 3.24 9.86 -28.11
N ALA A 81 3.98 10.94 -27.86
CA ALA A 81 5.43 10.96 -28.04
C ALA A 81 6.11 9.95 -27.12
N ALA A 82 5.71 9.84 -25.85
CA ALA A 82 6.24 8.84 -24.91
C ALA A 82 6.06 7.40 -25.43
N LYS A 83 4.88 7.09 -25.98
CA LYS A 83 4.58 5.77 -26.57
C LYS A 83 5.39 5.48 -27.83
N ASN A 84 5.87 6.52 -28.54
CA ASN A 84 6.45 6.36 -29.87
C ASN A 84 7.88 6.88 -30.02
N VAL A 85 8.49 7.50 -29.01
CA VAL A 85 9.82 8.12 -29.16
C VAL A 85 10.90 7.08 -29.42
N PHE A 86 11.82 7.41 -30.34
CA PHE A 86 12.99 6.63 -30.71
C PHE A 86 14.09 7.53 -31.30
N GLY A 87 15.31 7.01 -31.36
CA GLY A 87 16.41 7.60 -32.14
C GLY A 87 16.70 9.08 -31.81
N PRO A 88 16.77 9.98 -32.82
CA PRO A 88 17.16 11.38 -32.61
C PRO A 88 16.12 12.19 -31.82
N TYR A 89 14.86 11.75 -31.78
CA TYR A 89 13.79 12.46 -31.08
C TYR A 89 13.89 12.35 -29.56
N MET A 90 14.64 11.36 -29.04
CA MET A 90 14.78 11.14 -27.59
C MET A 90 15.30 12.38 -26.86
N LYS A 91 16.41 12.96 -27.35
CA LYS A 91 17.02 14.14 -26.71
C LYS A 91 16.07 15.33 -26.66
N ARG A 92 15.36 15.59 -27.78
CA ARG A 92 14.36 16.67 -27.86
C ARG A 92 13.18 16.40 -26.91
N PHE A 93 12.70 15.15 -26.87
CA PHE A 93 11.60 14.74 -25.99
C PHE A 93 11.94 14.92 -24.52
N PHE A 94 13.09 14.43 -24.06
CA PHE A 94 13.49 14.56 -22.66
C PHE A 94 13.88 15.99 -22.27
N SER A 95 14.35 16.81 -23.22
CA SER A 95 14.55 18.24 -23.00
C SER A 95 13.21 18.96 -22.79
N ALA A 96 12.19 18.64 -23.61
CA ALA A 96 10.83 19.16 -23.43
C ALA A 96 10.19 18.62 -22.14
N LEU A 97 10.45 17.38 -21.76
CA LEU A 97 9.90 16.78 -20.54
C LEU A 97 10.34 17.54 -19.26
N LYS A 98 11.49 18.21 -19.30
CA LYS A 98 11.98 19.04 -18.18
C LYS A 98 11.18 20.32 -17.98
N THR A 99 10.44 20.79 -19.00
CA THR A 99 9.59 21.99 -18.88
C THR A 99 8.26 21.68 -18.20
N LEU A 100 7.87 20.40 -18.13
CA LEU A 100 6.67 19.97 -17.40
C LEU A 100 6.89 20.00 -15.89
N ASN A 101 5.78 20.16 -15.17
CA ASN A 101 5.80 19.98 -13.72
C ASN A 101 6.11 18.50 -13.37
N PRO A 102 6.60 18.21 -12.15
CA PRO A 102 6.94 16.84 -11.77
C PRO A 102 5.76 15.86 -11.88
N ALA A 103 4.54 16.25 -11.54
CA ALA A 103 3.38 15.34 -11.59
C ALA A 103 3.03 14.92 -13.03
N GLU A 104 2.98 15.88 -13.95
CA GLU A 104 2.77 15.66 -15.39
C GLU A 104 3.91 14.83 -15.98
N ARG A 105 5.16 15.14 -15.62
CA ARG A 105 6.32 14.37 -16.04
C ARG A 105 6.19 12.91 -15.60
N GLU A 106 5.77 12.65 -14.38
CA GLU A 106 5.54 11.30 -13.86
C GLU A 106 4.46 10.56 -14.66
N GLN A 107 3.34 11.22 -14.97
CA GLN A 107 2.27 10.63 -15.80
C GLN A 107 2.75 10.25 -17.21
N VAL A 108 3.61 11.09 -17.81
CA VAL A 108 4.22 10.80 -19.11
C VAL A 108 5.19 9.62 -19.03
N LEU A 109 5.97 9.52 -17.94
CA LEU A 109 6.85 8.36 -17.71
C LEU A 109 6.08 7.06 -17.46
N GLN A 110 4.92 7.11 -16.81
CA GLN A 110 4.03 5.97 -16.66
C GLN A 110 3.50 5.48 -18.02
N SER A 111 3.14 6.41 -18.92
CA SER A 111 2.74 6.07 -20.29
C SER A 111 3.88 5.40 -21.08
N LEU A 112 5.12 5.85 -20.86
CA LEU A 112 6.31 5.19 -21.41
C LEU A 112 6.56 3.80 -20.80
N GLN A 113 6.30 3.63 -19.51
CA GLN A 113 6.42 2.35 -18.83
C GLN A 113 5.38 1.34 -19.32
N GLU A 114 4.14 1.78 -19.50
CA GLU A 114 3.06 0.98 -20.11
C GLU A 114 3.50 0.47 -21.49
N ARG A 115 4.04 1.38 -22.31
CA ARG A 115 4.59 1.04 -23.63
C ARG A 115 5.70 -0.02 -23.54
N PHE A 116 6.68 0.15 -22.64
CA PHE A 116 7.75 -0.83 -22.46
C PHE A 116 7.22 -2.19 -21.97
N SER A 117 6.16 -2.19 -21.16
CA SER A 117 5.50 -3.41 -20.71
C SER A 117 4.78 -4.15 -21.84
N GLN A 118 4.16 -3.42 -22.77
CA GLN A 118 3.40 -4.01 -23.88
C GLN A 118 4.29 -4.44 -25.05
N MET A 119 5.26 -3.61 -25.44
CA MET A 119 6.08 -3.82 -26.64
C MET A 119 7.51 -4.28 -26.34
N GLY A 120 7.93 -4.28 -25.07
CA GLY A 120 9.33 -4.43 -24.69
C GLY A 120 10.13 -3.14 -24.85
N GLY A 121 11.36 -3.17 -24.35
CA GLY A 121 12.33 -2.09 -24.50
C GLY A 121 13.14 -2.16 -25.80
N PRO A 122 13.96 -1.14 -26.08
CA PRO A 122 14.89 -1.16 -27.21
C PRO A 122 15.87 -2.32 -27.10
N THR A 123 16.11 -3.03 -28.21
CA THR A 123 17.01 -4.20 -28.26
C THR A 123 18.47 -3.82 -28.58
N SER A 124 18.68 -2.69 -29.26
CA SER A 124 20.02 -2.22 -29.63
C SER A 124 20.77 -1.69 -28.40
N SER A 125 21.99 -2.20 -28.16
CA SER A 125 22.83 -1.73 -27.04
C SER A 125 23.16 -0.23 -27.13
N VAL A 126 23.31 0.30 -28.35
CA VAL A 126 23.58 1.74 -28.57
C VAL A 126 22.36 2.56 -28.15
N GLU A 127 21.17 2.11 -28.50
CA GLU A 127 19.92 2.79 -28.14
C GLU A 127 19.67 2.69 -26.63
N GLN A 128 19.85 1.51 -26.03
CA GLN A 128 19.74 1.31 -24.57
C GLN A 128 20.63 2.29 -23.80
N LYS A 129 21.89 2.48 -24.22
CA LYS A 129 22.81 3.45 -23.58
C LYS A 129 22.31 4.90 -23.70
N LYS A 130 21.73 5.26 -24.84
CA LYS A 130 21.10 6.59 -25.01
C LYS A 130 19.94 6.75 -24.03
N TRP A 131 19.07 5.76 -23.91
CA TRP A 131 17.96 5.80 -22.95
C TRP A 131 18.44 5.95 -21.51
N VAL A 132 19.47 5.21 -21.11
CA VAL A 132 20.07 5.34 -19.78
C VAL A 132 20.53 6.78 -19.52
N THR A 133 21.22 7.39 -20.48
CA THR A 133 21.74 8.78 -20.37
C THR A 133 20.60 9.78 -20.23
N GLU A 134 19.52 9.62 -21.00
CA GLU A 134 18.39 10.54 -20.94
C GLU A 134 17.60 10.39 -19.62
N PHE A 135 17.37 9.15 -19.15
CA PHE A 135 16.70 8.88 -17.88
C PHE A 135 17.48 9.38 -16.66
N GLU A 136 18.81 9.28 -16.69
CA GLU A 136 19.68 9.84 -15.65
C GLU A 136 19.49 11.35 -15.48
N SER A 137 19.06 12.04 -16.54
CA SER A 137 18.85 13.48 -16.52
C SER A 137 17.52 13.93 -15.90
N LEU A 138 16.65 13.00 -15.47
CA LEU A 138 15.28 13.27 -14.99
C LEU A 138 15.15 13.54 -13.48
N GLY A 139 16.26 13.72 -12.76
CA GLY A 139 16.21 14.05 -11.34
C GLY A 139 15.82 12.86 -10.45
N LYS A 140 15.66 13.14 -9.15
CA LYS A 140 15.44 12.11 -8.11
C LYS A 140 13.97 11.84 -7.84
N GLU A 141 13.12 12.81 -8.16
CA GLU A 141 11.68 12.77 -7.98
C GLU A 141 11.02 11.60 -8.73
N HIS A 142 11.57 11.21 -9.90
CA HIS A 142 11.06 10.13 -10.74
C HIS A 142 11.81 8.81 -10.56
N GLN A 143 12.64 8.69 -9.52
CA GLN A 143 13.54 7.55 -9.39
C GLN A 143 12.84 6.18 -9.39
N PRO A 144 11.67 5.96 -8.74
CA PRO A 144 10.97 4.67 -8.80
C PRO A 144 10.62 4.26 -10.24
N THR A 145 10.08 5.18 -11.02
CA THR A 145 9.65 4.95 -12.41
C THR A 145 10.85 4.80 -13.34
N VAL A 146 11.90 5.60 -13.12
CA VAL A 146 13.19 5.42 -13.82
C VAL A 146 13.76 4.02 -13.55
N PHE A 147 13.80 3.57 -12.29
CA PHE A 147 14.25 2.21 -11.96
C PHE A 147 13.41 1.13 -12.65
N SER A 148 12.11 1.37 -12.79
CA SER A 148 11.19 0.44 -13.47
C SER A 148 11.48 0.37 -14.97
N LEU A 149 11.71 1.52 -15.60
CA LEU A 149 12.06 1.62 -17.02
C LEU A 149 13.42 0.98 -17.32
N MET A 150 14.39 1.10 -16.42
CA MET A 150 15.72 0.50 -16.55
C MET A 150 15.69 -1.04 -16.67
N ARG A 151 14.64 -1.70 -16.15
CA ARG A 151 14.42 -3.15 -16.31
C ARG A 151 14.38 -3.57 -17.79
N TRP A 152 13.77 -2.75 -18.63
CA TRP A 152 13.56 -3.03 -20.05
C TRP A 152 14.78 -2.72 -20.91
N LEU A 153 15.78 -2.05 -20.35
CA LEU A 153 17.03 -1.71 -21.04
C LEU A 153 18.10 -2.79 -20.92
N GLY A 154 17.78 -3.98 -20.38
CA GLY A 154 18.69 -5.11 -20.32
C GLY A 154 19.94 -4.87 -19.47
N THR A 155 21.11 -5.26 -19.99
CA THR A 155 22.37 -5.17 -19.22
C THR A 155 22.85 -3.74 -18.95
N PRO A 156 22.72 -2.76 -19.87
CA PRO A 156 23.00 -1.36 -19.54
C PRO A 156 22.17 -0.83 -18.37
N GLY A 157 20.85 -1.04 -18.37
CA GLY A 157 19.98 -0.58 -17.29
C GLY A 157 20.32 -1.21 -15.94
N ALA A 158 20.55 -2.53 -15.91
CA ALA A 158 20.97 -3.23 -14.70
C ALA A 158 22.34 -2.75 -14.17
N ARG A 159 23.29 -2.43 -15.06
CA ARG A 159 24.60 -1.87 -14.66
C ARG A 159 24.44 -0.47 -14.07
N TRP A 160 23.58 0.35 -14.65
CA TRP A 160 23.31 1.69 -14.12
C TRP A 160 22.72 1.62 -12.72
N ILE A 161 21.70 0.77 -12.49
CA ILE A 161 21.13 0.56 -11.14
C ILE A 161 22.19 0.06 -10.16
N ALA A 162 23.03 -0.89 -10.57
CA ALA A 162 24.12 -1.37 -9.72
C ALA A 162 25.12 -0.25 -9.38
N GLY A 163 25.40 0.68 -10.31
CA GLY A 163 26.18 1.89 -10.06
C GLY A 163 25.51 2.80 -9.04
N GLN A 164 24.22 3.10 -9.23
CA GLN A 164 23.42 3.90 -8.29
C GLN A 164 23.42 3.32 -6.88
N ILE A 165 23.28 1.99 -6.75
CA ILE A 165 23.31 1.31 -5.44
C ILE A 165 24.69 1.43 -4.77
N ARG A 166 25.80 1.40 -5.51
CA ARG A 166 27.15 1.50 -4.94
C ARG A 166 27.49 2.92 -4.50
N GLU A 167 27.25 3.87 -5.39
CA GLU A 167 27.71 5.25 -5.26
C GLU A 167 26.70 6.10 -4.48
N HIS A 168 25.41 5.93 -4.76
CA HIS A 168 24.35 6.85 -4.37
C HIS A 168 23.31 6.26 -3.40
N THR A 169 23.67 5.22 -2.64
CA THR A 169 22.74 4.48 -1.74
C THR A 169 21.95 5.38 -0.78
N SER A 170 22.57 6.42 -0.22
CA SER A 170 21.89 7.34 0.72
C SER A 170 20.75 8.13 0.05
N THR A 171 20.87 8.37 -1.26
CA THR A 171 19.92 9.18 -2.02
C THR A 171 18.87 8.36 -2.75
N ILE A 172 18.95 7.02 -2.74
CA ILE A 172 17.91 6.17 -3.34
C ILE A 172 16.61 6.33 -2.53
N SER A 173 15.50 6.55 -3.22
CA SER A 173 14.14 6.65 -2.68
C SER A 173 13.66 5.27 -2.25
N LEU A 174 12.83 5.23 -1.20
CA LEU A 174 12.30 3.99 -0.66
C LEU A 174 11.45 3.24 -1.72
N GLY A 175 10.63 3.98 -2.47
CA GLY A 175 9.79 3.43 -3.54
C GLY A 175 10.55 2.83 -4.73
N ALA A 176 11.85 3.10 -4.88
CA ALA A 176 12.67 2.47 -5.92
C ALA A 176 13.08 1.02 -5.57
N VAL A 177 13.01 0.63 -4.29
CA VAL A 177 13.41 -0.70 -3.82
C VAL A 177 12.42 -1.80 -4.28
N PRO A 178 11.10 -1.67 -4.09
CA PRO A 178 10.11 -2.65 -4.56
C PRO A 178 10.25 -3.02 -6.04
N VAL A 179 10.63 -2.03 -6.87
CA VAL A 179 10.79 -2.16 -8.31
C VAL A 179 11.84 -3.19 -8.71
N LEU A 180 12.83 -3.44 -7.86
CA LEU A 180 13.88 -4.44 -8.12
C LEU A 180 13.32 -5.86 -8.24
N ASN A 181 12.14 -6.14 -7.68
CA ASN A 181 11.48 -7.44 -7.81
C ASN A 181 11.06 -7.76 -9.25
N GLY A 182 10.91 -6.74 -10.12
CA GLY A 182 10.61 -6.94 -11.53
C GLY A 182 11.79 -7.52 -12.33
N PHE A 183 13.03 -7.42 -11.86
CA PHE A 183 14.19 -7.85 -12.66
C PHE A 183 14.23 -9.38 -12.84
N PRO A 184 14.84 -9.89 -13.94
CA PRO A 184 15.09 -11.32 -14.10
C PRO A 184 15.86 -11.88 -12.90
N ASP A 185 15.52 -13.10 -12.43
CA ASP A 185 16.00 -13.68 -11.17
C ASP A 185 17.50 -13.51 -10.91
N LYS A 186 18.35 -13.80 -11.90
CA LYS A 186 19.82 -13.68 -11.75
C LYS A 186 20.23 -12.24 -11.45
N THR A 187 19.61 -11.28 -12.14
CA THR A 187 19.86 -9.85 -11.96
C THR A 187 19.26 -9.35 -10.65
N LYS A 188 18.00 -9.70 -10.37
CA LYS A 188 17.31 -9.39 -9.10
C LYS A 188 18.16 -9.80 -7.90
N LYS A 189 18.61 -11.06 -7.84
CA LYS A 189 19.44 -11.59 -6.74
C LYS A 189 20.73 -10.79 -6.55
N ASN A 190 21.39 -10.42 -7.65
CA ASN A 190 22.60 -9.62 -7.60
C ASN A 190 22.34 -8.19 -7.11
N LEU A 191 21.27 -7.54 -7.58
CA LEU A 191 20.90 -6.19 -7.18
C LEU A 191 20.48 -6.15 -5.71
N ILE A 192 19.67 -7.10 -5.24
CA ILE A 192 19.28 -7.20 -3.82
C ILE A 192 20.51 -7.42 -2.93
N ARG A 193 21.42 -8.31 -3.33
CA ARG A 193 22.67 -8.53 -2.58
C ARG A 193 23.50 -7.25 -2.47
N LEU A 194 23.68 -6.52 -3.57
CA LEU A 194 24.39 -5.23 -3.55
C LEU A 194 23.65 -4.20 -2.68
N LEU A 195 22.32 -4.14 -2.77
CA LEU A 195 21.51 -3.23 -1.98
C LEU A 195 21.68 -3.51 -0.48
N CYS A 196 21.56 -4.76 -0.03
CA CYS A 196 21.77 -5.12 1.38
C CYS A 196 23.17 -4.75 1.87
N GLN A 197 24.21 -4.97 1.05
CA GLN A 197 25.60 -4.64 1.41
C GLN A 197 25.85 -3.15 1.64
N HIS A 198 25.20 -2.29 0.85
CA HIS A 198 25.38 -0.85 0.96
C HIS A 198 24.36 -0.19 1.90
N ALA A 199 23.10 -0.62 1.87
CA ALA A 199 22.03 -0.06 2.70
C ALA A 199 22.26 -0.32 4.19
N SER A 200 22.76 -1.49 4.58
CA SER A 200 23.11 -1.80 5.98
C SER A 200 24.13 -0.84 6.59
N LYS A 201 24.99 -0.23 5.76
CA LYS A 201 26.03 0.72 6.18
C LYS A 201 25.61 2.19 6.03
N LYS A 202 24.92 2.53 4.94
CA LYS A 202 24.65 3.94 4.56
C LYS A 202 23.21 4.39 4.83
N LYS A 203 22.21 3.49 4.77
CA LYS A 203 20.78 3.85 4.84
C LYS A 203 19.92 2.69 5.32
N ARG A 204 19.89 2.48 6.64
CA ARG A 204 19.17 1.36 7.28
C ARG A 204 17.65 1.47 7.18
N GLN A 205 17.11 2.69 7.01
CA GLN A 205 15.69 2.94 6.80
C GLN A 205 15.08 2.23 5.57
N MET A 206 15.90 1.73 4.63
CA MET A 206 15.44 0.89 3.52
C MET A 206 15.05 -0.53 3.93
N LEU A 207 15.37 -0.95 5.15
CA LEU A 207 15.19 -2.32 5.60
C LEU A 207 13.75 -2.83 5.41
N PRO A 208 12.67 -2.09 5.76
CA PRO A 208 11.30 -2.56 5.54
C PRO A 208 11.01 -2.89 4.07
N GLU A 209 11.45 -2.03 3.15
CA GLU A 209 11.28 -2.24 1.70
C GLU A 209 12.09 -3.42 1.19
N ILE A 210 13.33 -3.58 1.69
CA ILE A 210 14.19 -4.73 1.36
C ILE A 210 13.52 -6.02 1.86
N CYS A 211 13.00 -6.02 3.09
CA CYS A 211 12.25 -7.13 3.66
C CYS A 211 11.02 -7.50 2.81
N GLY A 212 10.40 -6.54 2.12
CA GLY A 212 9.28 -6.77 1.20
C GLY A 212 9.64 -7.51 -0.10
N ILE A 213 10.89 -7.43 -0.58
CA ILE A 213 11.30 -8.00 -1.88
C ILE A 213 12.20 -9.24 -1.81
N VAL A 214 12.70 -9.59 -0.62
CA VAL A 214 13.56 -10.76 -0.45
C VAL A 214 12.80 -12.06 -0.70
N ASP A 215 13.53 -13.05 -1.19
CA ASP A 215 13.05 -14.40 -1.47
C ASP A 215 13.94 -15.44 -0.79
N SER A 216 13.59 -16.72 -0.93
CA SER A 216 14.36 -17.83 -0.31
C SER A 216 15.84 -17.87 -0.68
N ALA A 217 16.26 -17.25 -1.80
CA ALA A 217 17.65 -17.19 -2.22
C ALA A 217 18.40 -15.97 -1.66
N THR A 218 17.67 -14.89 -1.34
CA THR A 218 18.25 -13.60 -0.93
C THR A 218 18.01 -13.25 0.54
N VAL A 219 17.10 -13.94 1.23
CA VAL A 219 16.77 -13.68 2.64
C VAL A 219 17.99 -13.78 3.57
N SER A 220 18.98 -14.62 3.24
CA SER A 220 20.23 -14.72 4.00
C SER A 220 21.04 -13.41 4.01
N GLN A 221 20.84 -12.52 3.04
CA GLN A 221 21.50 -11.21 2.99
C GLN A 221 21.01 -10.26 4.08
N LEU A 222 19.84 -10.51 4.69
CA LEU A 222 19.32 -9.71 5.81
C LEU A 222 20.20 -9.83 7.07
N ALA A 223 21.04 -10.87 7.19
CA ALA A 223 21.99 -11.01 8.28
C ALA A 223 22.93 -9.78 8.41
N LEU A 224 23.21 -9.09 7.31
CA LEU A 224 24.02 -7.86 7.31
C LEU A 224 23.40 -6.72 8.14
N PHE A 225 22.09 -6.76 8.36
CA PHE A 225 21.38 -5.77 9.17
C PHE A 225 21.34 -6.15 10.64
N LEU A 226 21.64 -7.38 11.07
CA LEU A 226 21.51 -7.75 12.48
C LEU A 226 22.49 -7.02 13.40
N LYS A 227 23.73 -6.80 12.95
CA LYS A 227 24.74 -6.11 13.78
C LYS A 227 24.36 -4.64 13.98
N GLY A 228 24.24 -4.21 15.24
CA GLY A 228 23.90 -2.83 15.60
C GLY A 228 22.46 -2.43 15.29
N SER A 229 21.57 -3.41 15.09
CA SER A 229 20.15 -3.16 14.85
C SER A 229 19.38 -2.86 16.13
N THR A 230 18.32 -2.06 16.00
CA THR A 230 17.30 -1.97 17.04
C THR A 230 16.40 -3.21 17.01
N TRP A 231 15.66 -3.46 18.09
CA TRP A 231 14.75 -4.60 18.12
C TRP A 231 13.66 -4.50 17.04
N GLN A 232 13.20 -3.29 16.69
CA GLN A 232 12.22 -3.05 15.62
C GLN A 232 12.75 -3.47 14.25
N GLU A 233 14.01 -3.16 13.94
CA GLU A 233 14.65 -3.61 12.71
C GLU A 233 14.75 -5.15 12.66
N ARG A 234 15.07 -5.79 13.80
CA ARG A 234 15.11 -7.26 13.89
C ARG A 234 13.74 -7.91 13.77
N VAL A 235 12.68 -7.26 14.25
CA VAL A 235 11.29 -7.69 14.02
C VAL A 235 11.00 -7.76 12.51
N HIS A 236 11.29 -6.71 11.75
CA HIS A 236 11.08 -6.74 10.29
C HIS A 236 11.88 -7.84 9.58
N ILE A 237 13.09 -8.14 10.07
CA ILE A 237 13.88 -9.26 9.55
C ILE A 237 13.22 -10.60 9.90
N ALA A 238 12.74 -10.77 11.13
CA ALA A 238 12.03 -11.96 11.57
C ALA A 238 10.76 -12.21 10.75
N GLU A 239 9.94 -11.19 10.53
CA GLU A 239 8.74 -11.25 9.70
C GLU A 239 9.07 -11.68 8.26
N ALA A 240 10.11 -11.09 7.66
CA ALA A 240 10.53 -11.43 6.31
C ALA A 240 11.03 -12.88 6.21
N VAL A 241 11.84 -13.33 7.17
CA VAL A 241 12.34 -14.71 7.25
C VAL A 241 11.18 -15.70 7.41
N ALA A 242 10.22 -15.38 8.26
CA ALA A 242 9.05 -16.20 8.51
C ALA A 242 8.14 -16.32 7.28
N ARG A 243 7.85 -15.19 6.63
CA ARG A 243 7.01 -15.09 5.42
C ARG A 243 7.58 -15.88 4.24
N VAL A 244 8.89 -15.82 4.03
CA VAL A 244 9.58 -16.54 2.94
C VAL A 244 9.57 -18.06 3.14
N GLY A 245 9.38 -18.52 4.38
CA GLY A 245 9.43 -19.93 4.75
C GLY A 245 10.85 -20.42 5.04
N ILE A 246 10.97 -21.23 6.09
CA ILE A 246 12.24 -21.70 6.62
C ILE A 246 12.57 -23.07 6.05
N LYS A 247 13.37 -23.07 4.98
CA LYS A 247 13.82 -24.30 4.31
C LYS A 247 15.01 -24.96 5.00
N LYS A 248 15.84 -24.17 5.70
CA LYS A 248 17.05 -24.60 6.42
C LYS A 248 17.23 -23.75 7.67
N THR A 249 17.73 -24.35 8.75
CA THR A 249 18.18 -23.64 9.95
C THR A 249 19.52 -22.96 9.68
N THR A 250 19.49 -21.78 9.10
CA THR A 250 20.68 -20.94 8.87
C THR A 250 21.07 -20.20 10.14
N GLN A 251 22.28 -19.63 10.16
CA GLN A 251 22.74 -18.80 11.27
C GLN A 251 21.79 -17.62 11.54
N LEU A 252 21.32 -16.93 10.48
CA LEU A 252 20.30 -15.87 10.58
C LEU A 252 19.06 -16.32 11.35
N VAL A 253 18.51 -17.49 11.00
CA VAL A 253 17.31 -18.02 11.66
C VAL A 253 17.60 -18.31 13.14
N MET A 254 18.74 -18.92 13.45
CA MET A 254 19.09 -19.23 14.84
C MET A 254 19.38 -17.99 15.68
N GLU A 255 19.94 -16.93 15.09
CA GLU A 255 20.13 -15.64 15.75
C GLU A 255 18.79 -14.99 16.11
N LEU A 256 17.78 -15.09 15.24
CA LEU A 256 16.42 -14.59 15.53
C LEU A 256 15.69 -15.43 16.59
N VAL A 257 15.89 -16.75 16.60
CA VAL A 257 15.34 -17.64 17.63
C VAL A 257 15.97 -17.35 18.99
N GLY A 258 17.27 -17.07 19.01
CA GLY A 258 18.04 -16.73 20.21
C GLY A 258 18.05 -15.25 20.57
N ASP A 259 17.20 -14.42 19.94
CA ASP A 259 17.21 -12.97 20.19
C ASP A 259 16.95 -12.66 21.67
N PRO A 260 17.57 -11.65 22.28
CA PRO A 260 17.21 -11.25 23.64
C PRO A 260 15.77 -10.71 23.73
N ASP A 261 15.25 -10.13 22.65
CA ASP A 261 13.92 -9.52 22.63
C ASP A 261 12.84 -10.53 22.23
N TRP A 262 11.81 -10.67 23.07
CA TRP A 262 10.71 -11.58 22.83
C TRP A 262 9.82 -11.16 21.64
N GLN A 263 9.79 -9.86 21.30
CA GLN A 263 8.99 -9.35 20.17
C GLN A 263 9.53 -9.87 18.84
N VAL A 264 10.86 -9.99 18.72
CA VAL A 264 11.54 -10.56 17.54
C VAL A 264 11.17 -12.05 17.40
N LYS A 265 11.24 -12.81 18.49
CA LYS A 265 10.86 -14.24 18.50
C LYS A 265 9.39 -14.43 18.17
N GLN A 266 8.51 -13.60 18.73
CA GLN A 266 7.08 -13.67 18.42
C GLN A 266 6.84 -13.41 16.93
N ALA A 267 7.42 -12.34 16.38
CA ALA A 267 7.24 -11.98 14.97
C ALA A 267 7.67 -13.11 14.02
N LEU A 268 8.74 -13.86 14.38
CA LEU A 268 9.20 -15.03 13.65
C LEU A 268 8.17 -16.16 13.62
N VAL A 269 7.48 -16.42 14.73
CA VAL A 269 6.52 -17.54 14.86
C VAL A 269 5.15 -17.17 14.31
N GLU A 270 4.73 -15.92 14.52
CA GLU A 270 3.43 -15.42 14.11
C GLU A 270 3.29 -15.38 12.57
N ASN A 271 4.35 -14.96 11.88
CA ASN A 271 4.36 -14.82 10.41
C ASN A 271 4.91 -16.06 9.69
N LEU A 272 5.05 -17.19 10.39
CA LEU A 272 5.70 -18.38 9.85
C LEU A 272 4.86 -19.02 8.73
N ASN A 273 5.41 -19.06 7.52
CA ASN A 273 4.81 -19.75 6.40
C ASN A 273 5.11 -21.27 6.49
N ILE A 274 4.15 -22.04 7.00
CA ILE A 274 4.30 -23.50 7.24
C ILE A 274 4.45 -24.26 5.93
N ALA A 275 3.67 -23.90 4.90
CA ALA A 275 3.63 -24.59 3.62
C ALA A 275 4.99 -24.56 2.89
N ASP A 276 5.65 -23.41 2.87
CA ASP A 276 6.94 -23.23 2.18
C ASP A 276 8.17 -23.61 3.04
N SER A 277 7.94 -23.97 4.30
CA SER A 277 8.99 -24.38 5.25
C SER A 277 9.24 -25.89 5.22
N THR A 278 10.45 -26.32 5.60
CA THR A 278 10.75 -27.74 5.77
C THR A 278 10.42 -28.18 7.20
N PHE A 279 9.69 -29.30 7.31
CA PHE A 279 9.23 -29.80 8.60
C PHE A 279 10.36 -29.98 9.63
N ALA A 280 11.48 -30.57 9.23
CA ALA A 280 12.63 -30.79 10.10
C ALA A 280 13.22 -29.47 10.65
N SER A 281 13.25 -28.41 9.84
CA SER A 281 13.74 -27.10 10.28
C SER A 281 12.78 -26.46 11.28
N LEU A 282 11.46 -26.54 11.01
CA LEU A 282 10.45 -25.99 11.90
C LEU A 282 10.44 -26.71 13.25
N VAL A 283 10.45 -28.05 13.28
CA VAL A 283 10.49 -28.81 14.54
C VAL A 283 11.69 -28.42 15.40
N LYS A 284 12.85 -28.20 14.78
CA LYS A 284 14.05 -27.76 15.49
C LYS A 284 13.87 -26.37 16.11
N ILE A 285 13.34 -25.42 15.34
CA ILE A 285 13.13 -24.02 15.80
C ILE A 285 12.07 -23.95 16.89
N LEU A 286 10.91 -24.58 16.67
CA LEU A 286 9.82 -24.62 17.63
C LEU A 286 10.25 -25.31 18.93
N GLY A 287 11.13 -26.32 18.86
CA GLY A 287 11.72 -26.96 20.04
C GLY A 287 12.45 -25.97 20.97
N TYR A 288 13.14 -24.97 20.42
CA TYR A 288 13.78 -23.92 21.23
C TYR A 288 12.78 -22.89 21.75
N LEU A 289 11.74 -22.55 20.97
CA LEU A 289 10.78 -21.51 21.34
C LEU A 289 9.69 -21.99 22.32
N VAL A 290 9.45 -23.30 22.39
CA VAL A 290 8.54 -23.91 23.39
C VAL A 290 9.05 -23.72 24.82
N ILE A 291 10.37 -23.73 25.02
CA ILE A 291 10.98 -23.56 26.34
C ILE A 291 11.21 -22.08 26.69
N GLU A 292 10.76 -21.15 25.84
CA GLU A 292 10.95 -19.72 26.06
C GLU A 292 10.25 -19.25 27.35
N THR A 293 10.90 -18.32 28.06
CA THR A 293 10.41 -17.80 29.35
C THR A 293 9.17 -16.91 29.16
N HIS A 294 9.12 -16.15 28.07
CA HIS A 294 8.02 -15.25 27.78
C HIS A 294 6.75 -16.01 27.33
N SER A 295 5.66 -15.82 28.06
CA SER A 295 4.39 -16.53 27.84
C SER A 295 3.85 -16.35 26.42
N ARG A 296 3.90 -15.13 25.88
CA ARG A 296 3.37 -14.83 24.54
C ARG A 296 4.07 -15.61 23.43
N VAL A 297 5.40 -15.73 23.48
CA VAL A 297 6.17 -16.52 22.50
C VAL A 297 5.84 -17.99 22.65
N ARG A 298 5.75 -18.48 23.90
CA ARG A 298 5.40 -19.87 24.20
C ARG A 298 4.01 -20.24 23.68
N SER A 299 2.99 -19.45 24.00
CA SER A 299 1.60 -19.68 23.55
C SER A 299 1.48 -19.62 22.03
N GLN A 300 2.18 -18.68 21.38
CA GLN A 300 2.21 -18.60 19.92
C GLN A 300 2.92 -19.81 19.30
N THR A 301 4.01 -20.28 19.91
CA THR A 301 4.73 -21.48 19.46
C THR A 301 3.87 -22.73 19.60
N GLU A 302 3.20 -22.88 20.74
CA GLU A 302 2.23 -23.95 21.01
C GLU A 302 1.10 -23.96 19.95
N ARG A 303 0.53 -22.79 19.63
CA ARG A 303 -0.46 -22.63 18.55
C ARG A 303 0.11 -23.00 17.18
N THR A 304 1.33 -22.58 16.86
CA THR A 304 1.98 -22.94 15.59
C THR A 304 2.25 -24.45 15.50
N ILE A 305 2.63 -25.12 16.58
CA ILE A 305 2.79 -26.58 16.61
C ILE A 305 1.47 -27.29 16.30
N LEU A 306 0.33 -26.80 16.81
CA LEU A 306 -0.99 -27.32 16.42
C LEU A 306 -1.26 -27.12 14.93
N ARG A 307 -0.95 -25.94 14.38
CA ARG A 307 -1.11 -25.65 12.94
C ARG A 307 -0.26 -26.57 12.07
N LEU A 308 0.93 -26.98 12.51
CA LEU A 308 1.75 -27.98 11.79
C LEU A 308 1.06 -29.35 11.69
N GLY A 309 0.09 -29.67 12.54
CA GLY A 309 -0.75 -30.87 12.43
C GLY A 309 -1.91 -30.72 11.43
N LEU A 310 -2.17 -29.52 10.94
CA LEU A 310 -3.26 -29.19 10.02
C LEU A 310 -2.75 -28.85 8.61
N GLU A 311 -1.61 -28.17 8.51
CA GLU A 311 -1.03 -27.71 7.25
C GLU A 311 0.24 -28.54 6.92
N PRO A 312 0.31 -29.16 5.71
CA PRO A 312 1.49 -29.91 5.31
C PRO A 312 2.68 -28.97 5.03
N CYS A 313 3.87 -29.34 5.50
CA CYS A 313 5.11 -28.65 5.15
C CYS A 313 5.65 -29.12 3.80
N ALA A 314 6.56 -28.34 3.22
CA ALA A 314 7.31 -28.74 2.04
C ALA A 314 8.01 -30.09 2.28
N ASN A 315 7.70 -31.06 1.41
CA ASN A 315 8.24 -32.43 1.39
C ASN A 315 7.88 -33.31 2.61
N SER A 316 6.74 -33.07 3.27
CA SER A 316 6.25 -33.93 4.35
C SER A 316 4.75 -34.23 4.22
N THR A 317 4.32 -35.37 4.75
CA THR A 317 2.90 -35.75 4.85
C THR A 317 2.36 -35.42 6.24
N LEU A 318 1.07 -35.07 6.32
CA LEU A 318 0.40 -34.75 7.60
C LEU A 318 0.48 -35.91 8.61
N THR A 319 0.38 -37.16 8.15
CA THR A 319 0.45 -38.33 9.04
C THR A 319 1.80 -38.43 9.75
N ASN A 320 2.89 -38.30 9.01
CA ASN A 320 4.24 -38.34 9.57
C ASN A 320 4.52 -37.12 10.46
N GLN A 321 4.03 -35.93 10.07
CA GLN A 321 4.15 -34.72 10.89
C GLN A 321 3.46 -34.91 12.24
N ARG A 322 2.21 -35.37 12.23
CA ARG A 322 1.42 -35.61 13.45
C ARG A 322 2.11 -36.61 14.36
N GLU A 323 2.59 -37.74 13.85
CA GLU A 323 3.30 -38.75 14.64
C GLU A 323 4.54 -38.17 15.34
N ILE A 324 5.36 -37.42 14.60
CA ILE A 324 6.59 -36.82 15.14
C ILE A 324 6.28 -35.69 16.13
N ILE A 325 5.30 -34.84 15.82
CA ILE A 325 4.87 -33.72 16.69
C ILE A 325 4.25 -34.26 17.97
N GLU A 326 3.37 -35.26 17.89
CA GLU A 326 2.75 -35.90 19.05
C GLU A 326 3.80 -36.54 19.95
N LYS A 327 4.78 -37.24 19.38
CA LYS A 327 5.88 -37.84 20.14
C LYS A 327 6.75 -36.81 20.86
N LYS A 328 7.00 -35.64 20.26
CA LYS A 328 7.91 -34.62 20.81
C LYS A 328 7.23 -33.57 21.70
N PHE A 329 5.96 -33.25 21.42
CA PHE A 329 5.28 -32.08 21.97
C PHE A 329 3.91 -32.40 22.58
N ARG A 330 3.63 -33.67 22.96
CA ARG A 330 2.32 -34.09 23.49
C ARG A 330 1.77 -33.16 24.57
N SER A 331 2.57 -32.85 25.58
CA SER A 331 2.14 -32.04 26.72
C SER A 331 1.77 -30.61 26.31
N GLN A 332 2.53 -30.05 25.37
CA GLN A 332 2.33 -28.72 24.82
C GLN A 332 1.09 -28.70 23.93
N LEU A 333 0.89 -29.72 23.09
CA LEU A 333 -0.28 -29.87 22.22
C LEU A 333 -1.58 -29.92 23.01
N LEU A 334 -1.63 -30.68 24.11
CA LEU A 334 -2.83 -30.78 24.95
C LEU A 334 -3.17 -29.44 25.61
N ARG A 335 -2.15 -28.72 26.11
CA ARG A 335 -2.33 -27.36 26.64
C ARG A 335 -2.77 -26.39 25.55
N ALA A 336 -2.13 -26.45 24.39
CA ALA A 336 -2.43 -25.60 23.25
C ALA A 336 -3.85 -25.82 22.75
N ALA A 337 -4.31 -27.08 22.68
CA ALA A 337 -5.65 -27.42 22.23
C ALA A 337 -6.71 -26.81 23.16
N GLN A 338 -6.48 -26.89 24.48
CA GLN A 338 -7.39 -26.29 25.46
C GLN A 338 -7.47 -24.76 25.33
N ALA A 339 -6.35 -24.11 25.02
CA ALA A 339 -6.26 -22.67 24.84
C ALA A 339 -6.76 -22.18 23.46
N ASN A 340 -6.68 -23.00 22.42
CA ASN A 340 -6.99 -22.64 21.02
C ASN A 340 -8.14 -23.50 20.49
N ARG A 341 -9.36 -23.26 21.01
CA ARG A 341 -10.59 -23.98 20.62
C ARG A 341 -11.01 -23.75 19.16
N ASP A 342 -10.39 -22.79 18.49
CA ASP A 342 -10.62 -22.44 17.09
C ASP A 342 -9.90 -23.36 16.10
N LEU A 343 -8.92 -24.15 16.56
CA LEU A 343 -8.15 -25.07 15.72
C LEU A 343 -8.63 -26.52 15.89
N ASP A 344 -8.70 -27.28 14.80
CA ASP A 344 -9.11 -28.68 14.85
C ASP A 344 -8.04 -29.55 15.55
N SER A 345 -8.38 -30.06 16.73
CA SER A 345 -7.55 -30.94 17.55
C SER A 345 -8.03 -32.39 17.55
N LYS A 346 -8.99 -32.78 16.71
CA LYS A 346 -9.54 -34.16 16.71
C LYS A 346 -8.48 -35.23 16.50
N TRP A 347 -7.44 -34.90 15.73
CA TRP A 347 -6.31 -35.80 15.49
C TRP A 347 -5.48 -36.11 16.75
N LEU A 348 -5.64 -35.34 17.83
CA LEU A 348 -5.05 -35.61 19.15
C LEU A 348 -5.95 -36.45 20.06
N GLY A 349 -7.14 -36.86 19.60
CA GLY A 349 -8.15 -37.54 20.42
C GLY A 349 -8.80 -36.62 21.46
N VAL A 350 -8.72 -35.29 21.26
CA VAL A 350 -9.42 -34.31 22.09
C VAL A 350 -10.68 -33.89 21.33
N ASP A 351 -11.79 -34.49 21.69
CA ASP A 351 -13.10 -34.12 21.18
C ASP A 351 -13.60 -32.90 21.95
N TYR A 352 -13.64 -31.76 21.26
CA TYR A 352 -14.45 -30.63 21.72
C TYR A 352 -15.86 -30.84 21.20
N GLU A 353 -16.79 -31.11 22.10
CA GLU A 353 -18.19 -30.79 21.82
C GLU A 353 -18.23 -29.30 21.51
N LYS A 354 -18.44 -28.95 20.24
CA LYS A 354 -18.74 -27.56 19.89
C LYS A 354 -19.95 -27.20 20.74
N PRO A 355 -19.85 -26.25 21.68
CA PRO A 355 -21.03 -25.82 22.40
C PRO A 355 -22.00 -25.37 21.31
N ASP A 356 -23.13 -26.06 21.21
CA ASP A 356 -24.19 -25.66 20.31
C ASP A 356 -24.51 -24.21 20.70
N PRO A 357 -24.46 -23.23 19.79
CA PRO A 357 -24.85 -21.86 20.13
C PRO A 357 -26.26 -21.85 20.76
N MET A 358 -27.10 -22.83 20.41
CA MET A 358 -28.40 -23.06 21.04
C MET A 358 -28.30 -23.44 22.52
N SER A 359 -27.32 -24.25 22.94
CA SER A 359 -27.19 -24.69 24.33
C SER A 359 -26.63 -23.60 25.25
N GLU A 360 -25.83 -22.67 24.72
CA GLU A 360 -25.38 -21.48 25.46
C GLU A 360 -26.52 -20.47 25.60
N ILE A 361 -27.32 -20.27 24.54
CA ILE A 361 -28.55 -19.47 24.60
C ILE A 361 -29.58 -20.11 25.55
N LEU A 362 -29.82 -21.42 25.46
CA LEU A 362 -30.76 -22.13 26.34
C LEU A 362 -30.31 -22.06 27.81
N LYS A 363 -29.00 -22.12 28.06
CA LYS A 363 -28.46 -21.97 29.42
C LYS A 363 -28.68 -20.56 29.95
N GLN A 364 -28.37 -19.52 29.15
CA GLN A 364 -28.67 -18.13 29.52
C GLN A 364 -30.18 -17.90 29.75
N VAL A 365 -31.04 -18.45 28.89
CA VAL A 365 -32.50 -18.35 29.03
C VAL A 365 -32.99 -19.08 30.29
N SER A 366 -32.43 -20.25 30.61
CA SER A 366 -32.79 -21.01 31.82
C SER A 366 -32.29 -20.36 33.13
N GLU A 367 -31.11 -19.72 33.11
CA GLU A 367 -30.57 -18.96 34.26
C GLU A 367 -31.35 -17.65 34.47
N THR A 368 -31.89 -17.05 33.41
CA THR A 368 -32.76 -15.86 33.51
C THR A 368 -34.16 -16.20 34.06
N GLN A 369 -34.61 -17.46 33.92
CA GLN A 369 -35.93 -17.89 34.40
C GLN A 369 -35.93 -18.37 35.87
N THR A 370 -34.80 -18.81 36.42
CA THR A 370 -34.73 -19.31 37.81
C THR A 370 -34.52 -18.21 38.86
N GLY A 371 -34.32 -16.95 38.46
CA GLY A 371 -34.14 -15.80 39.35
C GLY A 371 -35.38 -14.97 39.65
N ARG A 372 -36.58 -15.35 39.20
CA ARG A 372 -37.81 -14.60 39.49
C ARG A 372 -38.52 -15.20 40.72
N PRO A 373 -38.65 -14.48 41.84
CA PRO A 373 -39.41 -14.95 42.99
C PRO A 373 -40.87 -15.12 42.58
N GLU A 374 -41.45 -16.26 42.96
CA GLU A 374 -42.86 -16.58 42.78
C GLU A 374 -43.73 -15.49 43.43
N GLY A 375 -44.40 -14.71 42.58
CA GLY A 375 -45.28 -13.63 42.99
C GLY A 375 -46.31 -13.35 41.90
N GLU A 376 -47.50 -13.89 42.12
CA GLU A 376 -48.81 -13.55 41.54
C GLU A 376 -49.03 -13.65 40.02
N GLY A 377 -49.95 -14.55 39.68
CA GLY A 377 -50.41 -14.80 38.33
C GLY A 377 -51.08 -13.59 37.68
N THR A 378 -50.54 -13.20 36.54
CA THR A 378 -51.29 -12.51 35.49
C THR A 378 -50.96 -13.17 34.16
N ARG A 379 -52.02 -13.51 33.42
CA ARG A 379 -51.95 -14.11 32.09
C ARG A 379 -51.20 -13.18 31.13
N PRO A 380 -50.43 -13.70 30.16
CA PRO A 380 -49.84 -12.85 29.14
C PRO A 380 -50.95 -12.29 28.23
N GLU A 381 -51.27 -11.01 28.39
CA GLU A 381 -52.09 -10.26 27.45
C GLU A 381 -51.32 -10.11 26.13
N GLY A 382 -51.93 -10.60 25.06
CA GLY A 382 -51.43 -10.38 23.70
C GLY A 382 -51.48 -8.89 23.37
N VAL A 383 -50.36 -8.37 22.87
CA VAL A 383 -50.26 -6.98 22.40
C VAL A 383 -51.19 -6.81 21.19
N SER A 384 -52.33 -6.14 21.39
CA SER A 384 -53.26 -5.80 20.33
C SER A 384 -52.78 -4.55 19.59
N LEU A 385 -52.86 -4.56 18.26
CA LEU A 385 -52.37 -3.51 17.35
C LEU A 385 -53.16 -2.17 17.41
N SER A 386 -53.99 -1.98 18.42
CA SER A 386 -54.85 -0.81 18.61
C SER A 386 -54.23 0.31 19.47
N ASP A 387 -53.03 0.09 20.05
CA ASP A 387 -52.42 1.05 20.98
C ASP A 387 -51.51 2.12 20.31
N PHE A 388 -51.51 2.20 18.98
CA PHE A 388 -50.65 3.14 18.24
C PHE A 388 -51.28 4.50 17.88
N GLU A 389 -52.40 4.89 18.51
CA GLU A 389 -52.98 6.21 18.27
C GLU A 389 -53.40 6.93 19.54
N LYS A 390 -52.46 7.68 20.14
CA LYS A 390 -52.59 9.12 20.48
C LYS A 390 -51.40 9.57 21.32
N GLY A 391 -51.03 10.83 21.14
CA GLY A 391 -49.77 11.37 21.62
C GLY A 391 -49.85 12.11 22.95
N ASN A 392 -48.69 12.65 23.31
CA ASN A 392 -48.37 13.55 24.43
C ASN A 392 -48.53 12.99 25.86
N GLN A 393 -47.41 12.68 26.51
CA GLN A 393 -46.86 13.47 27.63
C GLN A 393 -45.55 12.86 28.19
N GLU A 394 -44.59 13.76 28.46
CA GLU A 394 -43.61 13.83 29.58
C GLU A 394 -42.72 12.63 30.01
N PRO A 395 -41.52 12.93 30.59
CA PRO A 395 -40.47 11.95 30.82
C PRO A 395 -40.70 11.17 32.12
N VAL A 396 -40.83 9.85 32.02
CA VAL A 396 -40.91 8.93 33.17
C VAL A 396 -39.55 8.27 33.40
N GLU A 397 -39.18 8.23 34.67
CA GLU A 397 -37.94 7.75 35.29
C GLU A 397 -37.52 6.34 34.83
N ALA A 398 -36.20 6.17 34.66
CA ALA A 398 -35.56 4.91 34.37
C ALA A 398 -35.58 3.95 35.59
N PRO A 399 -35.78 2.64 35.39
CA PRO A 399 -35.70 1.65 36.46
C PRO A 399 -34.26 1.43 36.93
N PRO A 400 -34.06 0.91 38.16
CA PRO A 400 -32.75 0.85 38.80
C PRO A 400 -31.80 -0.11 38.07
N ALA A 401 -30.64 0.43 37.72
CA ALA A 401 -29.53 -0.30 37.15
C ALA A 401 -29.04 -1.39 38.12
N SER A 402 -28.87 -2.61 37.58
CA SER A 402 -28.16 -3.69 38.24
C SER A 402 -26.73 -3.26 38.58
N GLY A 403 -26.31 -3.53 39.82
CA GLY A 403 -25.07 -3.04 40.44
C GLY A 403 -23.76 -3.39 39.72
N ASP A 404 -23.79 -4.34 38.78
CA ASP A 404 -22.59 -4.77 38.05
C ASP A 404 -22.19 -3.82 36.91
N THR A 405 -23.14 -3.03 36.38
CA THR A 405 -22.83 -2.02 35.37
C THR A 405 -22.13 -0.80 35.96
N ALA A 406 -22.48 -0.42 37.20
CA ALA A 406 -21.79 0.64 37.94
C ALA A 406 -20.37 0.23 38.36
N ALA A 407 -20.16 -1.05 38.70
CA ALA A 407 -18.84 -1.58 39.02
C ALA A 407 -17.93 -1.66 37.77
N LEU A 408 -18.48 -2.07 36.62
CA LEU A 408 -17.75 -2.04 35.35
C LEU A 408 -17.45 -0.62 34.88
N LEU A 409 -18.39 0.32 35.00
CA LEU A 409 -18.13 1.73 34.68
C LEU A 409 -17.13 2.37 35.65
N ALA A 410 -17.16 2.02 36.94
CA ALA A 410 -16.18 2.48 37.92
C ALA A 410 -14.79 1.87 37.66
N ALA A 411 -14.70 0.59 37.27
CA ALA A 411 -13.45 -0.06 36.89
C ALA A 411 -12.88 0.51 35.58
N LEU A 412 -13.74 0.82 34.60
CA LEU A 412 -13.34 1.39 33.31
C LEU A 412 -12.95 2.87 33.45
N MET A 413 -13.62 3.63 34.32
CA MET A 413 -13.22 5.00 34.69
C MET A 413 -11.96 5.02 35.56
N GLY A 414 -11.76 4.04 36.44
CA GLY A 414 -10.54 3.85 37.21
C GLY A 414 -9.33 3.48 36.34
N ALA A 415 -9.52 2.59 35.37
CA ALA A 415 -8.50 2.24 34.39
C ALA A 415 -8.14 3.42 33.48
N LYS A 416 -9.11 4.27 33.10
CA LYS A 416 -8.87 5.51 32.36
C LYS A 416 -8.05 6.53 33.18
N LYS A 417 -8.32 6.64 34.49
CA LYS A 417 -7.55 7.49 35.41
C LYS A 417 -6.11 7.00 35.60
N ALA A 418 -5.92 5.69 35.75
CA ALA A 418 -4.58 5.08 35.89
C ALA A 418 -3.74 5.16 34.61
N PHE A 419 -4.37 5.23 33.43
CA PHE A 419 -3.68 5.47 32.16
C PHE A 419 -3.31 6.95 31.95
N GLN A 420 -4.07 7.88 32.55
CA GLN A 420 -3.76 9.32 32.51
C GLN A 420 -2.64 9.72 33.49
N GLU A 421 -2.47 9.01 34.62
CA GLU A 421 -1.45 9.37 35.64
C GLU A 421 0.00 8.95 35.31
N LYS A 422 0.25 8.18 34.24
CA LYS A 422 1.61 7.75 33.86
C LYS A 422 2.16 8.34 32.56
N THR A 423 1.45 9.30 31.97
CA THR A 423 1.99 10.09 30.86
C THR A 423 2.45 11.42 31.43
N PRO A 424 3.71 11.84 31.26
CA PRO A 424 4.09 13.21 31.58
C PRO A 424 3.11 14.14 30.84
N PRO A 425 2.59 15.19 31.50
CA PRO A 425 1.63 16.07 30.87
C PRO A 425 2.22 16.54 29.54
N PRO A 426 1.51 16.39 28.41
CA PRO A 426 1.90 17.10 27.21
C PRO A 426 2.02 18.58 27.61
N PRO A 427 3.06 19.28 27.16
CA PRO A 427 3.18 20.71 27.43
C PRO A 427 1.83 21.32 27.09
N GLU A 428 1.23 22.04 28.05
CA GLU A 428 0.03 22.82 27.77
C GLU A 428 0.28 23.53 26.44
N PRO A 429 -0.65 23.46 25.47
CA PRO A 429 -0.54 24.22 24.24
C PRO A 429 -0.58 25.69 24.66
N GLY A 430 0.59 26.22 25.03
CA GLY A 430 0.82 27.61 25.27
C GLY A 430 0.33 28.33 24.02
N ASN A 431 -0.27 29.50 24.24
CA ASN A 431 -0.78 30.39 23.20
C ASN A 431 0.26 30.61 22.07
N ILE A 432 0.33 29.71 21.09
CA ILE A 432 0.95 29.91 19.77
C ILE A 432 -0.02 30.74 18.89
N LEU A 433 -1.11 31.23 19.49
CA LEU A 433 -2.08 32.13 18.88
C LEU A 433 -1.39 33.47 18.55
N ALA A 434 -1.20 33.66 17.24
CA ALA A 434 -0.72 34.87 16.59
C ALA A 434 0.80 35.09 16.59
N ASP A 435 1.56 34.15 16.02
CA ASP A 435 2.87 34.52 15.45
C ASP A 435 2.65 35.22 14.09
N PRO A 436 2.85 36.56 13.98
CA PRO A 436 2.66 37.29 12.73
C PRO A 436 3.71 36.96 11.67
N THR A 437 4.76 36.20 12.01
CA THR A 437 5.80 35.78 11.07
C THR A 437 5.35 34.63 10.15
N LEU A 438 4.25 33.96 10.46
CA LEU A 438 3.72 32.88 9.65
C LEU A 438 3.03 33.40 8.37
N PRO A 439 3.23 32.74 7.21
CA PRO A 439 2.49 33.05 5.98
C PRO A 439 0.97 33.04 6.17
N ALA A 440 0.26 33.90 5.45
CA ALA A 440 -1.20 34.00 5.52
C ALA A 440 -1.90 32.66 5.27
N THR A 441 -1.37 31.84 4.36
CA THR A 441 -1.88 30.48 4.07
C THR A 441 -1.79 29.54 5.28
N SER A 442 -0.67 29.53 5.99
CA SER A 442 -0.50 28.70 7.20
C SER A 442 -1.44 29.15 8.33
N ARG A 443 -1.61 30.47 8.49
CA ARG A 443 -2.53 31.04 9.49
C ARG A 443 -3.98 30.71 9.17
N PHE A 444 -4.36 30.73 7.88
CA PHE A 444 -5.69 30.31 7.42
C PHE A 444 -5.94 28.82 7.70
N VAL A 445 -4.96 27.94 7.46
CA VAL A 445 -5.10 26.49 7.75
C VAL A 445 -5.29 26.24 9.25
N LEU A 446 -4.56 26.93 10.12
CA LEU A 446 -4.72 26.80 11.57
C LEU A 446 -6.09 27.28 12.06
N LEU A 447 -6.58 28.38 11.50
CA LEU A 447 -7.94 28.88 11.76
C LEU A 447 -8.98 27.85 11.31
N LEU A 448 -8.86 27.31 10.10
CA LEU A 448 -9.78 26.32 9.55
C LEU A 448 -9.78 25.03 10.38
N GLN A 449 -8.62 24.53 10.81
CA GLN A 449 -8.51 23.37 11.70
C GLN A 449 -9.26 23.59 13.02
N LYS A 450 -9.00 24.71 13.70
CA LYS A 450 -9.67 25.03 14.97
C LYS A 450 -11.18 25.22 14.81
N SER A 451 -11.62 25.87 13.74
CA SER A 451 -13.05 26.02 13.45
C SER A 451 -13.71 24.70 13.05
N SER A 452 -12.97 23.78 12.44
CA SER A 452 -13.49 22.45 12.08
C SER A 452 -13.70 21.53 13.30
N GLU A 453 -12.90 21.70 14.35
CA GLU A 453 -13.11 20.98 15.62
C GLU A 453 -14.43 21.37 16.29
N THR A 454 -14.89 22.61 16.07
CA THR A 454 -16.10 23.15 16.71
C THR A 454 -17.35 23.01 15.84
N HIS A 455 -17.23 23.20 14.52
CA HIS A 455 -18.36 23.23 13.58
C HIS A 455 -18.45 21.98 12.69
N GLY A 456 -17.50 21.05 12.82
CA GLY A 456 -17.37 19.89 11.96
C GLY A 456 -16.64 20.21 10.64
N ARG A 457 -16.71 19.26 9.70
CA ARG A 457 -15.92 19.29 8.46
C ARG A 457 -16.20 20.49 7.55
N ASP A 458 -17.46 20.92 7.49
CA ASP A 458 -17.91 22.01 6.63
C ASP A 458 -18.11 23.29 7.46
N VAL A 459 -17.11 24.18 7.43
CA VAL A 459 -17.12 25.40 8.25
C VAL A 459 -17.79 26.55 7.46
N PRO A 460 -18.80 27.24 8.01
CA PRO A 460 -19.40 28.41 7.36
C PRO A 460 -18.39 29.55 7.17
N LEU A 461 -18.41 30.22 6.02
CA LEU A 461 -17.46 31.29 5.69
C LEU A 461 -17.51 32.46 6.69
N ASN A 462 -18.70 32.79 7.20
CA ASN A 462 -18.88 33.87 8.18
C ASN A 462 -18.13 33.59 9.48
N VAL A 463 -18.13 32.33 9.94
CA VAL A 463 -17.42 31.91 11.15
C VAL A 463 -15.90 32.03 10.98
N LEU A 464 -15.40 31.74 9.77
CA LEU A 464 -13.99 31.92 9.45
C LEU A 464 -13.60 33.40 9.36
N LEU A 465 -14.45 34.25 8.79
CA LEU A 465 -14.22 35.69 8.74
C LEU A 465 -14.19 36.31 10.15
N ASP A 466 -15.14 35.95 11.01
CA ASP A 466 -15.18 36.41 12.40
C ASP A 466 -13.94 35.94 13.19
N GLY A 467 -13.43 34.75 12.88
CA GLY A 467 -12.21 34.21 13.48
C GLY A 467 -10.90 34.77 12.92
N ALA A 468 -10.89 35.34 11.72
CA ALA A 468 -9.68 35.77 11.01
C ALA A 468 -8.89 36.83 11.80
N ALA A 469 -9.59 37.75 12.47
CA ALA A 469 -8.98 38.78 13.31
C ALA A 469 -8.12 38.18 14.45
N SER A 470 -8.54 37.04 15.01
CA SER A 470 -7.79 36.36 16.09
C SER A 470 -6.47 35.73 15.61
N TYR A 471 -6.29 35.54 14.31
CA TYR A 471 -5.08 35.02 13.67
C TYR A 471 -4.29 36.10 12.92
N SER A 472 -4.61 37.39 13.16
CA SER A 472 -3.97 38.55 12.50
C SER A 472 -4.08 38.53 10.97
N LEU A 473 -5.11 37.88 10.41
CA LEU A 473 -5.38 37.87 8.97
C LEU A 473 -6.22 39.09 8.61
N SER A 474 -5.73 39.91 7.67
CA SER A 474 -6.56 40.93 7.04
C SER A 474 -7.58 40.27 6.09
N ASP A 475 -8.67 40.96 5.75
CA ASP A 475 -9.66 40.43 4.82
C ASP A 475 -9.04 40.10 3.46
N GLU A 476 -8.11 40.94 2.97
CA GLU A 476 -7.38 40.70 1.71
C GLU A 476 -6.49 39.45 1.80
N ASP A 477 -5.75 39.28 2.90
CA ASP A 477 -4.91 38.10 3.13
C ASP A 477 -5.76 36.82 3.23
N PHE A 478 -6.92 36.91 3.87
CA PHE A 478 -7.85 35.80 4.05
C PHE A 478 -8.35 35.29 2.69
N PHE A 479 -8.86 36.18 1.84
CA PHE A 479 -9.35 35.80 0.51
C PHE A 479 -8.21 35.33 -0.42
N THR A 480 -7.02 35.93 -0.30
CA THR A 480 -5.84 35.52 -1.08
C THR A 480 -5.37 34.13 -0.69
N ALA A 481 -5.22 33.86 0.62
CA ALA A 481 -4.84 32.55 1.14
C ALA A 481 -5.87 31.47 0.77
N MET A 482 -7.16 31.78 0.88
CA MET A 482 -8.24 30.86 0.49
C MET A 482 -8.18 30.54 -1.01
N ALA A 483 -8.03 31.54 -1.88
CA ALA A 483 -7.92 31.32 -3.32
C ALA A 483 -6.67 30.50 -3.71
N GLU A 484 -5.55 30.69 -3.00
CA GLU A 484 -4.34 29.92 -3.21
C GLU A 484 -4.51 28.45 -2.82
N LEU A 485 -5.12 28.18 -1.66
CA LEU A 485 -5.39 26.82 -1.18
C LEU A 485 -6.44 26.09 -2.04
N GLU A 486 -7.43 26.83 -2.57
CA GLU A 486 -8.42 26.31 -3.52
C GLU A 486 -7.75 25.92 -4.84
N LYS A 487 -6.82 26.75 -5.34
CA LYS A 487 -6.00 26.44 -6.53
C LYS A 487 -5.08 25.23 -6.32
N GLN A 488 -4.63 24.99 -5.09
CA GLN A 488 -3.83 23.82 -4.71
C GLN A 488 -4.68 22.56 -4.49
N GLY A 489 -6.01 22.69 -4.43
CA GLY A 489 -6.92 21.58 -4.17
C GLY A 489 -6.91 21.07 -2.72
N ILE A 490 -6.44 21.90 -1.78
CA ILE A 490 -6.39 21.56 -0.35
C ILE A 490 -7.73 21.83 0.33
N ILE A 491 -8.44 22.87 -0.13
CA ILE A 491 -9.77 23.23 0.37
C ILE A 491 -10.75 23.33 -0.79
N TYR A 492 -12.03 23.09 -0.51
CA TYR A 492 -13.13 23.28 -1.46
C TYR A 492 -14.18 24.24 -0.89
N ARG A 493 -14.68 25.16 -1.74
CA ARG A 493 -15.79 26.05 -1.39
C ARG A 493 -17.10 25.48 -1.92
N SER A 494 -18.01 25.20 -1.01
CA SER A 494 -19.38 24.79 -1.36
C SER A 494 -20.20 25.98 -1.88
N SER A 495 -21.14 25.71 -2.78
CA SER A 495 -22.14 26.69 -3.23
C SER A 495 -23.02 27.22 -2.08
N LYS A 496 -23.05 26.52 -0.94
CA LYS A 496 -23.75 26.95 0.29
C LYS A 496 -22.95 27.93 1.16
N GLY A 497 -21.76 28.36 0.73
CA GLY A 497 -20.92 29.28 1.48
C GLY A 497 -20.15 28.63 2.63
N THR A 498 -19.89 27.32 2.56
CA THR A 498 -19.01 26.60 3.50
C THR A 498 -17.66 26.30 2.85
N VAL A 499 -16.63 26.20 3.67
CA VAL A 499 -15.26 25.81 3.28
C VAL A 499 -14.92 24.52 4.00
N SER A 500 -14.40 23.53 3.26
CA SER A 500 -14.12 22.18 3.76
C SER A 500 -12.69 21.77 3.40
N TYR A 501 -12.03 21.03 4.29
CA TYR A 501 -10.71 20.45 4.02
C TYR A 501 -10.88 19.20 3.14
N VAL A 502 -10.09 19.11 2.07
CA VAL A 502 -10.00 17.88 1.29
C VAL A 502 -9.17 16.90 2.12
N ASP A 503 -9.79 15.79 2.56
CA ASP A 503 -9.04 14.73 3.21
C ASP A 503 -8.07 14.18 2.16
N LEU A 504 -6.83 14.61 2.24
CA LEU A 504 -5.73 13.80 1.76
C LEU A 504 -5.63 12.69 2.79
N ASP A 505 -6.39 11.60 2.59
CA ASP A 505 -6.08 10.32 3.22
C ASP A 505 -4.64 9.97 2.79
N VAL A 506 -3.66 10.37 3.61
CA VAL A 506 -2.24 10.02 3.49
C VAL A 506 -1.95 8.82 4.36
#